data_AF-A0A377ZTL7-F1
#
_entry.id   AF-A0A377ZTL7-F1
#
_cell.length_a   1.000
_cell.length_b   1.000
_cell.length_c   1.000
_cell.angle_alpha   90.00
_cell.angle_beta   90.00
_cell.angle_gamma   90.00
#
_symmetry.space_group_name_H-M   'P 1'
#
loop_
_entity.id
_entity.type
_entity.pdbx_description
1 polymer ?
#
loop_
_entity_poly.entity_id
_entity_poly.type
_entity_poly.pdbx_seq_one_letter_code
_entity_poly.pdbx_strand_id
1 'polypeptide(L)'
;MPSVAHYRENMPRFKAAFEDDELVLPKHEDVISDLGQIVVQRGVPGIDDRENTGSDGHKRHGDSAYAIFLAFLASKEDCQRYELHRLNKPQQQRNSDSHRQLRITRGLKNQRGLL
;
A
#
# COMPACT_ATOMS: atom_id res chain seq x y z
N MET A 1 7.42 2.63 -4.85
CA MET A 1 7.16 3.09 -6.22
C MET A 1 6.68 1.91 -7.08
N PRO A 2 5.72 2.10 -8.00
CA PRO A 2 5.28 1.09 -8.97
C PRO A 2 6.42 0.52 -9.79
N SER A 3 6.15 -0.60 -10.47
CA SER A 3 7.08 -1.13 -11.47
C SER A 3 7.12 -0.21 -12.71
N VAL A 4 8.25 -0.24 -13.43
CA VAL A 4 8.41 0.50 -14.70
C VAL A 4 7.37 0.09 -15.74
N ALA A 5 6.96 -1.19 -15.75
CA ALA A 5 5.91 -1.69 -16.64
C ALA A 5 4.57 -1.00 -16.36
N HIS A 6 4.20 -0.87 -15.08
CA HIS A 6 2.97 -0.20 -14.68
C HIS A 6 2.92 1.27 -15.13
N TYR A 7 4.05 1.99 -15.00
CA TYR A 7 4.13 3.36 -15.51
C TYR A 7 4.00 3.44 -17.04
N ARG A 8 4.66 2.53 -17.77
CA ARG A 8 4.58 2.51 -19.24
C ARG A 8 3.15 2.31 -19.75
N GLU A 9 2.37 1.47 -19.06
CA GLU A 9 0.99 1.15 -19.44
C GLU A 9 0.03 2.30 -19.15
N ASN A 10 0.22 2.99 -18.01
CA ASN A 10 -0.80 3.89 -17.46
C ASN A 10 -0.49 5.36 -17.64
N MET A 11 0.79 5.74 -17.62
CA MET A 11 1.21 7.14 -17.66
C MET A 11 0.84 7.85 -18.98
N PRO A 12 0.87 7.21 -20.17
CA PRO A 12 0.38 7.85 -21.40
C PRO A 12 -1.10 8.26 -21.32
N ARG A 13 -1.95 7.43 -20.68
CA ARG A 13 -3.38 7.72 -20.46
C ARG A 13 -3.56 8.88 -19.48
N PHE A 14 -2.78 8.89 -18.41
CA PHE A 14 -2.78 9.96 -17.42
C PHE A 14 -2.36 11.30 -18.04
N LYS A 15 -1.28 11.29 -18.85
CA LYS A 15 -0.81 12.49 -19.56
C LYS A 15 -1.87 13.03 -20.52
N ALA A 16 -2.54 12.17 -21.29
CA ALA A 16 -3.63 12.59 -22.16
C ALA A 16 -4.77 13.25 -21.37
N ALA A 17 -5.24 12.61 -20.29
CA ALA A 17 -6.29 13.17 -19.43
C ALA A 17 -5.89 14.51 -18.80
N PHE A 18 -4.61 14.70 -18.47
CA PHE A 18 -4.09 15.97 -17.98
C PHE A 18 -4.05 17.05 -19.07
N GLU A 19 -3.62 16.71 -20.29
CA GLU A 19 -3.56 17.65 -21.42
C GLU A 19 -4.95 18.03 -21.96
N ASP A 20 -5.91 17.12 -21.85
CA ASP A 20 -7.30 17.30 -22.29
C ASP A 20 -8.19 18.01 -21.23
N ASP A 21 -7.60 18.46 -20.11
CA ASP A 21 -8.29 19.13 -18.99
C ASP A 21 -9.40 18.27 -18.34
N GLU A 22 -9.22 16.94 -18.32
CA GLU A 22 -10.15 16.00 -17.65
C GLU A 22 -9.97 15.97 -16.12
N LEU A 23 -8.84 16.49 -15.61
CA LEU A 23 -8.46 16.39 -14.19
C LEU A 23 -8.66 17.72 -13.45
N VAL A 24 -9.48 17.70 -12.40
CA VAL A 24 -9.61 18.84 -11.48
C VAL A 24 -8.61 18.70 -10.35
N LEU A 25 -7.65 19.63 -10.27
CA LEU A 25 -6.53 19.55 -9.34
C LEU A 25 -6.58 20.64 -8.24
N PRO A 26 -6.09 20.36 -7.03
CA PRO A 26 -5.93 21.39 -6.00
C PRO A 26 -4.96 22.49 -6.45
N LYS A 27 -5.36 23.76 -6.26
CA LYS A 27 -4.55 24.94 -6.62
C LYS A 27 -3.52 25.25 -5.53
N HIS A 28 -2.53 24.39 -5.37
CA HIS A 28 -1.46 24.56 -4.39
C HIS A 28 -0.09 24.44 -5.06
N GLU A 29 0.87 25.26 -4.63
CA GLU A 29 2.22 25.29 -5.19
C GLU A 29 2.91 23.93 -5.10
N ASP A 30 2.85 23.29 -3.93
CA ASP A 30 3.44 21.97 -3.72
C ASP A 30 2.86 20.89 -4.66
N VAL A 31 1.57 20.97 -5.02
CA VAL A 31 0.95 20.04 -5.96
C VAL A 31 1.51 20.24 -7.37
N ILE A 32 1.70 21.49 -7.76
CA ILE A 32 2.30 21.85 -9.06
C ILE A 32 3.76 21.41 -9.11
N SER A 33 4.52 21.66 -8.04
CA SER A 33 5.92 21.26 -7.91
C SER A 33 6.07 19.73 -7.99
N ASP A 34 5.23 18.99 -7.27
CA ASP A 34 5.22 17.53 -7.29
C ASP A 34 4.87 16.99 -8.70
N LEU A 35 3.87 17.57 -9.38
CA LEU A 35 3.53 17.17 -10.76
C LEU A 35 4.66 17.45 -11.75
N GLY A 36 5.43 18.51 -11.52
CA GLY A 36 6.64 18.83 -12.29
C GLY A 36 7.76 17.80 -12.15
N GLN A 37 7.71 16.90 -11.17
CA GLN A 37 8.68 15.80 -11.02
C GLN A 37 8.42 14.62 -11.97
N ILE A 38 7.32 14.63 -12.72
CA ILE A 38 7.06 13.63 -13.75
C ILE A 38 8.01 13.88 -14.93
N VAL A 39 8.96 12.96 -15.12
CA VAL A 39 9.98 13.04 -16.16
C VAL A 39 10.07 11.73 -16.94
N VAL A 40 10.54 11.82 -18.18
CA VAL A 40 10.78 10.61 -19.00
C VAL A 40 12.11 9.99 -18.60
N GLN A 41 12.06 8.84 -17.94
CA GLN A 41 13.23 8.06 -17.59
C GLN A 41 13.36 6.85 -18.50
N ARG A 42 14.44 6.79 -19.29
CA ARG A 42 14.74 5.65 -20.19
C ARG A 42 13.57 5.32 -21.13
N GLY A 43 12.88 6.35 -21.62
CA GLY A 43 11.74 6.24 -22.52
C GLY A 43 10.40 5.92 -21.83
N VAL A 44 10.35 5.83 -20.51
CA VAL A 44 9.11 5.65 -19.74
C VAL A 44 8.85 6.89 -18.89
N PRO A 45 7.70 7.58 -19.06
CA PRO A 45 7.33 8.67 -18.17
C PRO A 45 7.00 8.12 -16.78
N GLY A 46 7.65 8.69 -15.76
CA GLY A 46 7.59 8.25 -14.36
C GLY A 46 7.89 9.42 -13.42
N ILE A 47 7.61 9.25 -12.13
CA ILE A 47 7.99 10.23 -11.12
C ILE A 47 9.45 9.99 -10.76
N ASP A 48 10.27 11.05 -10.80
CA ASP A 48 11.67 10.98 -10.40
C ASP A 48 11.83 10.81 -8.88
N ASP A 49 12.88 10.13 -8.43
CA ASP A 49 13.19 10.00 -7.00
C ASP A 49 13.84 11.29 -6.43
N ARG A 50 13.80 12.39 -7.19
CA ARG A 50 14.37 13.67 -6.78
C ARG A 50 13.53 14.30 -5.69
N GLU A 51 14.21 14.73 -4.63
CA GLU A 51 13.60 15.47 -3.55
C GLU A 51 13.47 16.94 -3.95
N ASN A 52 12.26 17.51 -3.89
CA ASN A 52 12.06 18.96 -3.95
C ASN A 52 11.86 19.52 -2.54
N THR A 53 12.15 20.81 -2.36
CA THR A 53 11.79 21.53 -1.14
C THR A 53 10.38 22.09 -1.28
N GLY A 54 9.49 21.72 -0.36
CA GLY A 54 8.13 22.24 -0.29
C GLY A 54 8.06 23.66 0.24
N SER A 55 6.87 24.26 0.15
CA SER A 55 6.56 25.58 0.69
C SER A 55 6.82 25.72 2.20
N ASP A 56 6.79 24.61 2.92
CA ASP A 56 7.09 24.48 4.36
C ASP A 56 8.59 24.27 4.67
N GLY A 57 9.44 24.18 3.64
CA GLY A 57 10.87 23.92 3.77
C GLY A 57 11.23 22.45 3.95
N HIS A 58 10.26 21.53 3.89
CA HIS A 58 10.51 20.10 4.01
C HIS A 58 10.75 19.44 2.65
N LYS A 59 11.44 18.30 2.67
CA LYS A 59 11.70 17.51 1.47
C LYS A 59 10.42 16.79 1.03
N ARG A 60 10.16 16.79 -0.26
CA ARG A 60 8.99 16.20 -0.92
C ARG A 60 9.43 15.21 -1.98
N HIS A 61 8.75 14.07 -2.03
CA HIS A 61 9.06 12.96 -2.93
C HIS A 61 8.07 12.85 -4.12
N GLY A 62 7.26 13.88 -4.36
CA GLY A 62 6.26 13.85 -5.43
C GLY A 62 4.99 13.09 -5.06
N ASP A 63 4.72 12.92 -3.76
CA ASP A 63 3.60 12.12 -3.26
C ASP A 63 2.25 12.61 -3.79
N SER A 64 2.08 13.94 -4.00
CA SER A 64 0.85 14.48 -4.56
C SER A 64 0.65 14.04 -6.01
N ALA A 65 1.70 14.04 -6.82
CA ALA A 65 1.64 13.58 -8.21
C ALA A 65 1.28 12.09 -8.27
N TYR A 66 1.87 11.29 -7.38
CA TYR A 66 1.57 9.87 -7.30
C TYR A 66 0.14 9.61 -6.81
N ALA A 67 -0.33 10.36 -5.82
CA ALA A 67 -1.70 10.27 -5.32
C ALA A 67 -2.73 10.62 -6.41
N ILE A 68 -2.49 11.69 -7.18
CA ILE A 68 -3.35 12.08 -8.31
C ILE A 68 -3.36 11.00 -9.40
N PHE A 69 -2.19 10.45 -9.74
CA PHE A 69 -2.08 9.36 -10.71
C PHE A 69 -2.88 8.12 -10.28
N LEU A 70 -2.77 7.70 -9.03
CA LEU A 70 -3.55 6.58 -8.50
C LEU A 70 -5.05 6.88 -8.46
N ALA A 71 -5.45 8.10 -8.07
CA ALA A 71 -6.84 8.51 -8.08
C ALA A 71 -7.44 8.46 -9.50
N PHE A 72 -6.68 8.89 -10.51
CA PHE A 72 -7.08 8.76 -11.91
C PHE A 72 -7.29 7.29 -12.31
N LEU A 73 -6.36 6.40 -11.97
CA LEU A 73 -6.51 4.98 -12.30
C LEU A 73 -7.73 4.36 -11.62
N ALA A 74 -7.90 4.59 -10.32
CA ALA A 74 -9.06 4.11 -9.57
C ALA A 74 -10.38 4.65 -10.15
N SER A 75 -10.40 5.88 -10.68
CA SER A 75 -11.60 6.46 -11.31
C SER A 75 -12.00 5.77 -12.61
N LYS A 76 -11.07 5.09 -13.29
CA LYS A 76 -11.29 4.38 -14.56
C LYS A 76 -11.41 2.86 -14.34
N GLU A 77 -11.26 2.37 -13.11
CA GLU A 77 -11.46 0.96 -12.77
C GLU A 77 -12.95 0.63 -12.59
N ASP A 78 -13.32 -0.60 -12.93
CA ASP A 78 -14.68 -1.08 -12.74
C ASP A 78 -15.01 -1.25 -11.25
N CYS A 79 -16.15 -0.70 -10.83
CA CYS A 79 -16.63 -0.84 -9.47
C CYS A 79 -16.96 -2.32 -9.17
N GLN A 80 -16.16 -2.95 -8.31
CA GLN A 80 -16.39 -4.32 -7.87
C GLN A 80 -17.19 -4.33 -6.57
N ARG A 81 -18.37 -4.95 -6.61
CA ARG A 81 -19.17 -5.18 -5.40
C ARG A 81 -18.67 -6.43 -4.68
N TYR A 82 -18.15 -6.24 -3.48
CA TYR A 82 -17.81 -7.37 -2.61
C TYR A 82 -19.02 -7.76 -1.75
N GLU A 83 -19.29 -9.06 -1.69
CA GLU A 83 -20.32 -9.63 -0.83
C GLU A 83 -19.73 -10.16 0.49
N LEU A 84 -20.55 -10.18 1.54
CA LEU A 84 -20.13 -10.71 2.83
C LEU A 84 -20.01 -12.24 2.75
N HIS A 85 -18.78 -12.73 2.67
CA HIS A 85 -18.51 -14.16 2.82
C HIS A 85 -18.27 -14.49 4.31
N ARG A 86 -19.30 -15.01 5.00
CA ARG A 86 -19.16 -15.47 6.38
C ARG A 86 -18.49 -16.84 6.40
N LEU A 87 -17.32 -16.93 7.01
CA LEU A 87 -16.72 -18.22 7.32
C LEU A 87 -17.50 -18.86 8.48
N ASN A 88 -18.18 -19.98 8.23
CA ASN A 88 -18.75 -20.79 9.30
C ASN A 88 -17.60 -21.33 10.16
N LYS A 89 -17.57 -20.98 11.45
CA LYS A 89 -16.72 -21.70 12.40
C LYS A 89 -17.25 -23.13 12.49
N PRO A 90 -16.46 -24.17 12.15
CA PRO A 90 -16.87 -25.53 12.45
C PRO A 90 -17.10 -25.61 13.97
N GLN A 91 -18.27 -26.13 14.35
CA GLN A 91 -18.60 -26.38 15.75
C GLN A 91 -17.50 -27.28 16.31
N GLN A 92 -16.62 -26.72 17.16
CA GLN A 92 -15.66 -27.52 17.89
C GLN A 92 -16.46 -28.54 18.69
N GLN A 93 -16.43 -29.78 18.22
CA GLN A 93 -16.94 -30.91 18.97
C GLN A 93 -16.02 -31.00 20.20
N ARG A 94 -16.47 -30.40 21.31
CA ARG A 94 -15.84 -30.57 22.61
C ARG A 94 -15.99 -32.05 22.95
N ASN A 95 -15.02 -32.86 22.55
CA ASN A 95 -14.80 -34.14 23.19
C ASN A 95 -14.37 -33.83 24.62
N SER A 96 -15.33 -33.92 25.54
CA SER A 96 -15.03 -34.07 26.95
C SER A 96 -14.24 -35.36 27.13
N ASP A 97 -13.18 -35.26 27.92
CA ASP A 97 -12.46 -36.36 28.54
C ASP A 97 -11.55 -37.22 27.66
N SER A 98 -10.28 -36.84 27.67
CA SER A 98 -9.23 -37.77 28.11
C SER A 98 -8.02 -36.97 28.59
N HIS A 99 -7.64 -37.20 29.85
CA HIS A 99 -6.43 -36.69 30.49
C HIS A 99 -5.22 -36.72 29.54
N ARG A 100 -4.75 -35.56 29.09
CA ARG A 100 -3.42 -35.46 28.44
C ARG A 100 -2.35 -35.62 29.50
N GLN A 101 -1.84 -36.84 29.64
CA GLN A 101 -0.66 -37.13 30.44
C GLN A 101 0.57 -36.53 29.76
N LEU A 102 1.06 -35.38 30.26
CA LEU A 102 2.31 -34.78 29.80
C LEU A 102 3.48 -35.52 30.44
N ARG A 103 4.22 -36.27 29.62
CA ARG A 103 5.44 -36.96 30.04
C ARG A 103 6.62 -36.01 29.88
N ILE A 104 6.95 -35.29 30.94
CA ILE A 104 8.11 -34.38 30.97
C ILE A 104 9.38 -35.25 31.09
N THR A 105 10.02 -35.54 29.96
CA THR A 105 11.38 -36.09 29.98
C THR A 105 12.38 -34.95 29.84
N ARG A 106 13.31 -34.90 30.81
CA ARG A 106 14.54 -34.10 30.86
C ARG A 106 14.48 -32.86 31.79
N GLY A 107 14.78 -33.13 33.06
CA GLY A 107 15.90 -32.46 33.72
C GLY A 107 15.62 -31.13 34.41
N LEU A 108 14.98 -31.17 35.58
CA LEU A 108 15.26 -30.24 36.68
C LEU A 108 15.35 -31.07 37.95
N LYS A 109 16.59 -31.50 38.24
CA LYS A 109 16.97 -32.30 39.39
C LYS A 109 17.24 -31.34 40.54
N ASN A 110 16.52 -31.54 41.64
CA ASN A 110 16.87 -31.13 43.01
C ASN A 110 17.08 -29.64 43.29
N GLN A 111 16.04 -28.97 43.79
CA GLN A 111 16.21 -28.16 45.01
C GLN A 111 15.09 -28.53 45.99
N ARG A 112 15.51 -29.19 47.07
CA ARG A 112 14.71 -29.55 48.23
C ARG A 112 14.30 -28.27 48.95
N GLY A 113 13.07 -28.26 49.47
CA GLY A 113 12.54 -27.15 50.25
C GLY A 113 13.20 -26.99 51.62
N LEU A 114 12.79 -25.92 52.29
CA LEU A 114 12.59 -25.68 53.72
C LEU A 114 11.76 -24.38 53.73
N LEU A 115 10.53 -24.39 54.25
CA LEU A 115 10.21 -23.98 55.64
C LEU A 115 10.86 -22.64 56.01
#